data_AF-A0A1I1HEA8-F1
#
_entry.id   AF-A0A1I1HEA8-F1
#
_cell.length_a   1.000
_cell.length_b   1.000
_cell.length_c   1.000
_cell.angle_alpha   90.00
_cell.angle_beta   90.00
_cell.angle_gamma   90.00
#
_symmetry.space_group_name_H-M   'P 1'
#
loop_
_entity.id
_entity.type
_entity.pdbx_description
1 polymer ?
#
loop_
_entity_poly.entity_id
_entity_poly.type
_entity_poly.pdbx_seq_one_letter_code
_entity_poly.pdbx_strand_id
1 'polypeptide(L)'
;MPVEIVGDVFSGIFRFILRIFVEVIFEFLIKGVGYLFCRMFGRKVDPDGLTVIIVGLVIWGLVIFGGYQLLSFLEIDSCLDTGGKYNYELKECVLSD
;
A
#
# COMPACT_ATOMS: atom_id res chain seq x y z
N MET A 1 4.07 -31.18 24.99
CA MET A 1 4.78 -30.26 25.90
C MET A 1 5.61 -29.17 25.22
N PRO A 2 6.75 -29.39 24.53
CA PRO A 2 7.54 -28.27 23.98
C PRO A 2 6.87 -27.53 22.81
N VAL A 3 6.11 -28.24 21.96
CA VAL A 3 5.46 -27.66 20.77
C VAL A 3 4.29 -26.73 21.15
N GLU A 4 3.57 -27.05 22.22
CA GLU A 4 2.45 -26.23 22.73
C GLU A 4 2.96 -24.90 23.33
N ILE A 5 4.08 -24.96 24.06
CA ILE A 5 4.72 -23.76 24.66
C ILE A 5 5.23 -22.82 23.56
N VAL A 6 5.84 -23.36 22.49
CA VAL A 6 6.32 -22.55 21.36
C VAL A 6 5.15 -21.89 20.63
N GLY A 7 4.02 -22.60 20.45
CA GLY A 7 2.84 -22.06 19.79
C GLY A 7 2.23 -20.86 20.52
N ASP A 8 2.09 -20.93 21.85
CA ASP A 8 1.50 -19.86 22.64
C ASP A 8 2.38 -18.61 22.70
N VAL A 9 3.70 -18.78 22.85
CA VAL A 9 4.65 -17.66 22.84
C VAL A 9 4.67 -16.99 21.47
N PHE A 10 4.69 -17.77 20.39
CA PHE A 10 4.70 -17.24 19.02
C PHE A 10 3.40 -16.49 18.69
N SER A 11 2.25 -17.01 19.13
CA SER A 11 0.95 -16.34 19.01
C SER A 11 0.92 -14.99 19.74
N GLY A 12 1.48 -14.93 20.95
CA GLY A 12 1.59 -13.69 21.73
C GLY A 12 2.45 -12.64 21.01
N ILE A 13 3.63 -13.03 20.53
CA ILE A 13 4.56 -12.14 19.80
C ILE A 13 3.89 -11.66 18.51
N PHE A 14 3.26 -12.55 17.74
CA PHE A 14 2.60 -12.20 16.49
C PHE A 14 1.48 -11.17 16.70
N ARG A 15 0.63 -11.35 17.72
CA ARG A 15 -0.42 -10.37 18.06
C ARG A 15 0.17 -9.02 18.46
N PHE A 16 1.27 -9.02 19.21
CA PHE A 16 1.94 -7.80 19.61
C PHE A 16 2.51 -7.04 18.40
N ILE A 17 3.20 -7.75 17.49
CA ILE A 17 3.73 -7.18 16.26
C ILE A 17 2.60 -6.64 15.38
N LEU A 18 1.53 -7.41 15.17
CA LEU A 18 0.38 -6.95 14.40
C LEU A 18 -0.26 -5.70 15.01
N ARG A 19 -0.38 -5.63 16.33
CA ARG A 19 -0.93 -4.45 17.01
C ARG A 19 -0.06 -3.22 16.74
N ILE A 20 1.25 -3.32 16.94
CA ILE A 20 2.19 -2.23 16.64
C ILE A 20 2.10 -1.86 15.16
N PHE A 21 2.08 -2.84 14.28
CA PHE A 21 2.02 -2.60 12.84
C PHE A 21 0.75 -1.86 12.45
N VAL A 22 -0.41 -2.29 12.94
CA VAL A 22 -1.70 -1.63 12.68
C VAL A 22 -1.71 -0.22 13.26
N GLU A 23 -1.20 -0.03 14.47
CA GLU A 23 -1.16 1.27 15.13
C GLU A 23 -0.24 2.25 14.39
N VAL A 24 0.97 1.81 14.02
CA VAL A 24 1.92 2.61 13.24
C VAL A 24 1.35 2.92 11.86
N ILE A 25 0.79 1.94 11.15
CA ILE A 25 0.19 2.19 9.83
C ILE A 25 -0.99 3.15 9.94
N PHE A 26 -1.88 2.94 10.89
CA PHE A 26 -3.09 3.73 10.98
C PHE A 26 -2.78 5.17 11.41
N GLU A 27 -1.97 5.35 12.46
CA GLU A 27 -1.67 6.69 12.96
C GLU A 27 -0.65 7.43 12.10
N PHE A 28 0.43 6.77 11.68
CA PHE A 28 1.49 7.45 10.94
C PHE A 28 1.20 7.52 9.44
N LEU A 29 0.86 6.39 8.81
CA LEU A 29 0.67 6.35 7.35
C LEU A 29 -0.68 6.92 6.94
N ILE A 30 -1.79 6.58 7.62
CA ILE A 30 -3.11 7.08 7.22
C ILE A 30 -3.36 8.47 7.81
N LYS A 31 -3.39 8.62 9.14
CA LYS A 31 -3.68 9.92 9.76
C LYS A 31 -2.58 10.94 9.50
N GLY A 32 -1.31 10.56 9.58
CA GLY A 32 -0.18 11.47 9.32
C GLY A 32 -0.20 12.07 7.91
N VAL A 33 -0.37 11.25 6.88
CA VAL A 33 -0.48 11.73 5.49
C VAL A 33 -1.75 12.54 5.28
N GLY A 34 -2.89 12.07 5.79
CA GLY A 34 -4.15 12.79 5.72
C GLY A 34 -4.07 14.18 6.35
N TYR A 35 -3.44 14.29 7.52
CA TYR A 35 -3.24 15.54 8.23
C TYR A 35 -2.30 16.48 7.46
N LEU A 36 -1.18 15.96 6.94
CA LEU A 36 -0.22 16.74 6.16
C LEU A 36 -0.92 17.42 4.97
N PHE A 37 -1.69 16.65 4.20
CA PHE A 37 -2.42 17.17 3.05
C PHE A 37 -3.53 18.13 3.48
N CYS A 38 -4.35 17.77 4.47
CA CYS A 38 -5.41 18.66 4.96
C CYS A 38 -4.86 20.01 5.45
N ARG A 39 -3.69 20.00 6.13
CA ARG A 39 -3.01 21.19 6.63
C ARG A 39 -2.38 22.01 5.49
N MET A 40 -1.87 21.37 4.45
CA MET A 40 -1.33 22.06 3.27
C MET A 40 -2.38 22.96 2.59
N PHE A 41 -3.65 22.57 2.60
CA PHE A 41 -4.76 23.37 2.08
C PHE A 41 -5.31 24.42 3.08
N GLY A 42 -4.58 24.73 4.16
CA GLY A 42 -4.87 25.85 5.05
C GLY A 42 -6.09 25.69 5.96
N ARG A 43 -6.66 24.48 6.07
CA ARG A 43 -7.75 24.22 7.02
C ARG A 43 -7.16 24.01 8.42
N LYS A 44 -7.77 24.62 9.45
CA LYS A 44 -7.61 24.16 10.84
C LYS A 44 -8.23 22.77 10.92
N VAL A 45 -7.40 21.75 10.99
CA VAL A 45 -7.82 20.36 10.89
C VAL A 45 -7.50 19.66 12.20
N ASP A 46 -8.53 19.03 12.75
CA ASP A 46 -8.40 18.13 13.89
C ASP A 46 -7.69 16.84 13.44
N PRO A 47 -6.51 16.51 13.99
CA PRO A 47 -5.77 15.30 13.62
C PRO A 47 -6.55 14.00 13.88
N ASP A 48 -7.51 14.00 14.80
CA ASP A 48 -8.38 12.86 15.08
C ASP A 48 -9.74 12.94 14.38
N GLY A 49 -9.96 13.99 13.59
CA GLY A 49 -11.18 14.16 12.82
C GLY A 49 -11.33 13.12 11.70
N LEU A 50 -12.57 12.70 11.44
CA LEU A 50 -12.90 11.79 10.33
C LEU A 50 -12.37 12.27 8.98
N THR A 51 -12.28 13.58 8.76
CA THR A 51 -11.76 14.16 7.52
C THR A 51 -10.30 13.76 7.25
N VAL A 52 -9.44 13.74 8.28
CA VAL A 52 -8.04 13.35 8.14
C VAL A 52 -7.92 11.90 7.70
N ILE A 53 -8.71 11.02 8.32
CA ILE A 53 -8.71 9.59 8.00
C ILE A 53 -9.17 9.36 6.55
N ILE A 54 -10.28 10.01 6.14
CA ILE A 54 -10.81 9.88 4.78
C ILE A 54 -9.79 10.38 3.75
N VAL A 55 -9.20 11.56 3.97
CA VAL A 55 -8.21 12.12 3.04
C VAL A 55 -6.97 11.23 2.95
N GLY A 56 -6.49 10.71 4.09
CA GLY A 56 -5.38 9.75 4.12
C GLY A 56 -5.68 8.49 3.31
N LEU A 57 -6.85 7.89 3.50
CA LEU A 57 -7.29 6.70 2.74
C LEU A 57 -7.42 6.99 1.24
N VAL A 58 -7.98 8.14 0.86
CA VAL A 58 -8.09 8.54 -0.56
C VAL A 58 -6.71 8.71 -1.18
N ILE A 59 -5.77 9.35 -0.49
CA ILE A 59 -4.40 9.53 -0.99
C ILE A 59 -3.73 8.17 -1.20
N TRP A 60 -3.82 7.26 -0.23
CA TRP A 60 -3.25 5.92 -0.38
C TRP A 60 -3.91 5.13 -1.50
N GLY A 61 -5.23 5.23 -1.65
CA GLY A 61 -5.94 4.64 -2.79
C GLY A 61 -5.43 5.16 -4.13
N LEU A 62 -5.20 6.48 -4.24
CA LEU A 62 -4.62 7.10 -5.44
C LEU A 62 -3.17 6.67 -5.69
N VAL A 63 -2.35 6.55 -4.64
CA VAL A 63 -0.96 6.06 -4.75
C VAL A 63 -0.93 4.62 -5.25
N ILE A 64 -1.75 3.73 -4.68
CA ILE A 64 -1.83 2.33 -5.10
C ILE A 64 -2.30 2.24 -6.56
N PHE A 65 -3.37 2.97 -6.89
CA PHE A 65 -3.89 2.99 -8.25
C PHE A 65 -2.86 3.53 -9.24
N GLY A 66 -2.24 4.67 -8.95
CA GLY A 66 -1.19 5.27 -9.78
C GLY A 66 0.03 4.35 -9.94
N GLY A 67 0.44 3.68 -8.85
CA GLY A 67 1.51 2.69 -8.88
C GLY A 67 1.20 1.49 -9.77
N TYR A 68 -0.02 0.95 -9.72
CA TYR A 68 -0.45 -0.14 -10.60
C TYR A 68 -0.40 0.28 -12.08
N GLN A 69 -0.89 1.47 -12.40
CA GLN A 69 -0.82 2.00 -13.76
C GLN A 69 0.63 2.18 -14.20
N LEU A 70 1.50 2.75 -13.36
CA LEU A 70 2.92 2.93 -13.70
C LEU A 70 3.63 1.58 -13.95
N LEU A 71 3.40 0.58 -13.10
CA LEU A 71 3.99 -0.74 -13.27
C LEU A 71 3.54 -1.41 -14.57
N SER A 72 2.24 -1.37 -14.87
CA SER A 72 1.73 -1.91 -16.14
C SER A 72 2.34 -1.20 -17.36
N PHE A 73 2.52 0.12 -17.29
CA PHE A 73 3.22 0.87 -18.34
C PHE A 73 4.68 0.42 -18.51
N LEU A 74 5.41 0.23 -17.40
CA LEU A 74 6.81 -0.23 -17.43
C LEU A 74 6.95 -1.66 -17.97
N GLU A 75 6.02 -2.56 -17.63
CA GLU A 75 5.98 -3.92 -18.17
C GLU A 75 5.78 -3.93 -19.68
N ILE A 76 4.89 -3.07 -20.20
CA ILE A 76 4.66 -2.93 -21.64
C ILE A 76 5.92 -2.41 -22.34
N ASP A 77 6.53 -1.35 -21.81
CA ASP A 77 7.72 -0.71 -22.39
C ASP A 77 8.90 -1.69 -22.44
N SER A 78 9.17 -2.36 -21.33
CA SER A 78 10.21 -3.39 -21.24
C SER A 78 9.98 -4.57 -22.19
N CYS A 79 8.72 -4.95 -22.41
CA CYS A 79 8.38 -6.01 -23.37
C CYS A 79 8.67 -5.59 -24.82
N LEU A 80 8.33 -4.35 -25.18
CA LEU A 80 8.54 -3.84 -26.54
C LEU A 80 10.03 -3.63 -26.84
N ASP A 81 10.80 -3.15 -25.87
CA ASP A 81 12.26 -2.94 -26.00
C ASP A 81 13.04 -4.25 -26.20
N THR A 82 12.53 -5.36 -25.67
CA THR A 82 13.15 -6.70 -25.85
C THR A 82 12.78 -7.35 -27.18
N GLY A 83 11.98 -6.68 -28.03
CA GLY A 83 11.49 -7.23 -29.31
C GLY A 83 10.29 -8.18 -29.17
N GLY A 84 9.70 -8.25 -27.98
CA GLY A 84 8.46 -8.97 -27.72
C GLY A 84 7.22 -8.22 -28.24
N LYS A 85 6.06 -8.87 -28.09
CA LYS A 85 4.74 -8.28 -28.33
C LYS A 85 3.91 -8.43 -27.06
N TYR A 86 3.47 -7.30 -26.50
CA TYR A 86 2.63 -7.31 -25.32
C TYR A 86 1.18 -7.68 -25.67
N ASN A 87 0.64 -8.69 -25.01
CA ASN A 87 -0.75 -9.09 -25.13
C ASN A 87 -1.58 -8.39 -24.04
N TYR A 88 -2.42 -7.43 -24.44
CA TYR A 88 -3.25 -6.64 -23.52
C TYR A 88 -4.42 -7.40 -22.91
N GLU A 89 -4.88 -8.49 -23.54
CA GLU A 89 -5.97 -9.31 -23.00
C GLU A 89 -5.48 -10.22 -21.88
N LEU A 90 -4.30 -10.82 -22.08
CA LEU A 90 -3.68 -11.72 -21.11
C LEU A 90 -2.77 -11.00 -20.10
N LYS A 91 -2.41 -9.73 -20.37
CA LYS A 91 -1.42 -8.94 -19.61
C LYS A 91 -0.04 -9.61 -19.53
N GLU A 92 0.39 -10.20 -20.64
CA GLU A 92 1.63 -10.97 -20.73
C GLU A 92 2.47 -10.54 -21.93
N CYS A 93 3.79 -10.64 -21.79
CA CYS A 93 4.72 -10.44 -22.89
C CYS A 93 4.91 -11.74 -23.68
N VAL A 94 4.65 -11.71 -24.98
CA VAL A 94 4.88 -12.84 -25.89
C VAL A 94 6.17 -12.57 -26.66
N LEU A 95 7.19 -13.42 -26.49
CA LEU A 95 8.42 -13.33 -27.27
C LEU A 95 8.12 -13.75 -28.72
N SER A 96 8.55 -12.92 -29.67
CA SER A 96 8.50 -13.27 -31.09
C SER A 96 9.73 -14.13 -31.40
N ASP A 97 9.57 -15.44 -31.59
CA ASP A 97 10.61 -16.31 -32.16
C ASP A 97 10.98 -15.89 -33.60
#